data_AF-A0A8C2FIJ4-F1
#
_entry.id   AF-A0A8C2FIJ4-F1
#
_cell.length_a   1.000
_cell.length_b   1.000
_cell.length_c   1.000
_cell.angle_alpha   90.00
_cell.angle_beta   90.00
_cell.angle_gamma   90.00
#
_symmetry.space_group_name_H-M   'P 1'
#
loop_
_entity.id
_entity.type
_entity.pdbx_description
1 polymer ?
#
loop_
_entity_poly.entity_id
_entity_poly.type
_entity_poly.pdbx_seq_one_letter_code
_entity_poly.pdbx_strand_id
1 'polypeptide(L)'
;MDPVGVNSIETAALGRPFQLGMLYDCRRDALVPGNISTKPQINTVFTVMASDSIEDKSRLVNVDCCLKLSFLGGLINVGGAANFLKDTKKSFNQQRLTLHYHSTSKFEELIMNHFPSGEMAHYDDDVATHVVTAVSSQTAFFLMLGENKELAVPLIVWFYPLDRLFSRVIKFQHEISTGLSTDIESVIESLSTTEMKCSDLLTDTPALTFTAFRDKINDMKKNCYQCRLSLMKKLGSLLPKIRGKFIEDTALIDLLNHHEQSPFEKNALEQWLKEKEEESDIIKSLLTQLNDSGAKVEKLNKNLMHLTVTHLVIYTFTSLGWPDVLLSKQKTYLSSTKENEEKSSQPEHKSWLTPEIQMTMRNNLEVFKKLIDLNVSKSVKFIVASRDIENIPGSCILLYEKKSTEAICFTSPSKPDCPIIKDVRYRQVDLKVSPPCPATEELKILYKMKKEKEWRSQTVSQKQNTVTLTDLRPDTEYSIKCFIPLHSHIFSFYCQTFAAAEVFIRAL
;
A
#
# COMPACT_ATOMS: atom_id res chain seq x y z
N MET A 1 0.52 -61.00 10.00
CA MET A 1 0.63 -59.97 8.95
C MET A 1 -0.28 -58.85 9.36
N ASP A 2 0.27 -57.65 9.52
CA ASP A 2 -0.47 -56.53 10.06
C ASP A 2 -1.57 -56.08 9.07
N PRO A 3 -2.76 -55.70 9.56
CA PRO A 3 -3.80 -55.12 8.72
C PRO A 3 -3.29 -53.85 8.04
N VAL A 4 -3.82 -53.54 6.85
CA VAL A 4 -3.54 -52.26 6.17
C VAL A 4 -3.90 -51.13 7.13
N GLY A 5 -2.90 -50.28 7.42
CA GLY A 5 -2.98 -49.25 8.46
C GLY A 5 -1.72 -49.19 9.33
N VAL A 6 -1.03 -50.33 9.53
CA VAL A 6 0.26 -50.31 10.25
C VAL A 6 1.34 -49.89 9.27
N ASN A 7 1.72 -48.60 9.33
CA ASN A 7 2.77 -47.91 8.55
C ASN A 7 2.41 -47.35 7.16
N SER A 8 1.13 -47.18 6.84
CA SER A 8 0.69 -46.46 5.63
C SER A 8 0.57 -44.95 5.87
N ILE A 9 0.92 -44.13 4.88
CA ILE A 9 0.74 -42.66 4.92
C ILE A 9 -0.54 -42.31 4.18
N GLU A 10 -1.42 -41.54 4.83
CA GLU A 10 -2.65 -41.00 4.25
C GLU A 10 -2.42 -39.56 3.77
N THR A 11 -2.80 -39.21 2.54
CA THR A 11 -2.69 -37.83 2.04
C THR A 11 -3.77 -37.45 1.02
N ALA A 12 -3.98 -36.15 0.81
CA ALA A 12 -4.94 -35.63 -0.17
C ALA A 12 -4.43 -35.73 -1.62
N ALA A 13 -5.27 -36.22 -2.54
CA ALA A 13 -4.92 -36.27 -3.98
C ALA A 13 -4.83 -34.89 -4.64
N LEU A 14 -5.64 -33.93 -4.20
CA LEU A 14 -5.70 -32.56 -4.74
C LEU A 14 -5.94 -32.47 -6.26
N GLY A 15 -6.77 -33.38 -6.80
CA GLY A 15 -7.10 -33.45 -8.22
C GLY A 15 -5.99 -34.05 -9.11
N ARG A 16 -4.93 -34.61 -8.51
CA ARG A 16 -3.93 -35.42 -9.24
C ARG A 16 -4.52 -36.79 -9.61
N PRO A 17 -4.17 -37.38 -10.76
CA PRO A 17 -4.79 -38.60 -11.27
C PRO A 17 -4.18 -39.87 -10.62
N PHE A 18 -4.46 -40.10 -9.35
CA PHE A 18 -4.02 -41.30 -8.64
C PHE A 18 -4.76 -42.56 -9.12
N GLN A 19 -4.01 -43.66 -9.26
CA GLN A 19 -4.53 -45.01 -9.50
C GLN A 19 -3.81 -46.00 -8.59
N LEU A 20 -4.48 -47.09 -8.24
CA LEU A 20 -3.87 -48.19 -7.47
C LEU A 20 -2.62 -48.71 -8.19
N GLY A 21 -1.56 -48.95 -7.42
CA GLY A 21 -0.30 -49.48 -7.93
C GLY A 21 0.62 -48.46 -8.59
N MET A 22 0.22 -47.19 -8.71
CA MET A 22 1.14 -46.12 -9.11
C MET A 22 2.26 -45.96 -8.09
N LEU A 23 3.48 -45.70 -8.56
CA LEU A 23 4.58 -45.33 -7.68
C LEU A 23 4.54 -43.82 -7.41
N TYR A 24 5.01 -43.42 -6.24
CA TYR A 24 5.02 -42.04 -5.76
C TYR A 24 6.37 -41.68 -5.19
N ASP A 25 6.89 -40.50 -5.55
CA ASP A 25 8.09 -39.94 -4.96
C ASP A 25 7.71 -38.82 -3.97
N CYS A 26 7.73 -39.14 -2.67
CA CYS A 26 7.43 -38.18 -1.59
C CYS A 26 8.44 -37.03 -1.45
N ARG A 27 9.64 -37.16 -2.04
CA ARG A 27 10.62 -36.06 -2.07
C ARG A 27 10.16 -34.93 -2.98
N ARG A 28 9.48 -35.29 -4.07
CA ARG A 28 9.05 -34.36 -5.13
C ARG A 28 7.53 -34.16 -5.19
N ASP A 29 6.78 -34.92 -4.40
CA ASP A 29 5.33 -35.08 -4.47
C ASP A 29 4.79 -35.40 -5.88
N ALA A 30 5.48 -36.31 -6.57
CA ALA A 30 5.27 -36.65 -7.97
C ALA A 30 4.81 -38.10 -8.17
N LEU A 31 3.92 -38.30 -9.15
CA LEU A 31 3.38 -39.59 -9.58
C LEU A 31 4.24 -40.24 -10.68
N VAL A 32 4.35 -41.57 -10.65
CA VAL A 32 4.97 -42.41 -11.69
C VAL A 32 3.89 -43.36 -12.26
N PRO A 33 3.66 -43.39 -13.59
CA PRO A 33 2.46 -43.97 -14.18
C PRO A 33 2.42 -45.52 -14.13
N GLY A 34 1.23 -46.07 -13.85
CA GLY A 34 0.86 -47.50 -13.87
C GLY A 34 -0.67 -47.68 -13.83
N ASN A 35 -1.19 -48.81 -14.33
CA ASN A 35 -2.62 -49.05 -14.69
C ASN A 35 -3.26 -50.18 -13.86
N ILE A 36 -4.58 -50.11 -13.54
CA ILE A 36 -5.62 -51.20 -13.48
C ILE A 36 -6.88 -50.80 -12.60
N SER A 37 -8.03 -51.48 -12.80
CA SER A 37 -9.47 -51.13 -12.57
C SER A 37 -10.19 -51.78 -11.34
N THR A 38 -11.42 -51.31 -11.00
CA THR A 38 -12.02 -51.26 -9.63
C THR A 38 -13.59 -51.30 -9.50
N LYS A 39 -14.18 -51.28 -8.26
CA LYS A 39 -15.63 -51.40 -7.89
C LYS A 39 -16.14 -50.41 -6.77
N PRO A 40 -17.46 -50.17 -6.55
CA PRO A 40 -18.03 -48.99 -5.81
C PRO A 40 -18.62 -49.14 -4.36
N GLN A 41 -18.66 -48.02 -3.58
CA GLN A 41 -19.36 -47.86 -2.26
C GLN A 41 -19.52 -46.36 -1.80
N ILE A 42 -20.64 -45.92 -1.18
CA ILE A 42 -21.05 -44.48 -1.02
C ILE A 42 -21.22 -43.99 0.46
N ASN A 43 -20.85 -42.72 0.77
CA ASN A 43 -21.12 -41.94 2.01
C ASN A 43 -21.13 -40.38 1.75
N THR A 44 -21.81 -39.52 2.54
CA THR A 44 -21.95 -38.05 2.24
C THR A 44 -21.86 -37.11 3.46
N VAL A 45 -21.19 -35.94 3.34
CA VAL A 45 -20.97 -34.92 4.40
C VAL A 45 -20.94 -33.47 3.84
N PHE A 46 -21.22 -32.44 4.66
CA PHE A 46 -21.12 -31.01 4.27
C PHE A 46 -20.40 -30.16 5.33
N THR A 47 -19.75 -29.07 4.92
CA THR A 47 -19.02 -28.13 5.80
C THR A 47 -19.12 -26.69 5.29
N VAL A 48 -19.29 -25.72 6.19
CA VAL A 48 -19.33 -24.28 5.87
C VAL A 48 -18.14 -23.58 6.52
N MET A 49 -17.45 -22.70 5.80
CA MET A 49 -16.29 -21.97 6.27
C MET A 49 -16.38 -20.48 5.93
N ALA A 50 -16.02 -19.63 6.88
CA ALA A 50 -15.99 -18.15 6.75
C ALA A 50 -14.56 -17.57 6.75
N SER A 51 -13.55 -18.39 6.44
CA SER A 51 -12.14 -18.01 6.35
C SER A 51 -11.55 -18.37 4.98
N ASP A 52 -10.46 -17.69 4.61
CA ASP A 52 -9.73 -17.89 3.35
C ASP A 52 -8.22 -18.13 3.53
N SER A 53 -7.77 -18.28 4.78
CA SER A 53 -6.35 -18.47 5.13
C SER A 53 -5.78 -19.77 4.55
N ILE A 54 -4.46 -19.83 4.32
CA ILE A 54 -3.79 -21.05 3.86
C ILE A 54 -4.07 -22.22 4.80
N GLU A 55 -3.98 -22.01 6.13
CA GLU A 55 -4.25 -23.02 7.14
C GLU A 55 -5.69 -23.54 7.09
N ASP A 56 -6.68 -22.66 7.07
CA ASP A 56 -8.09 -23.07 7.07
C ASP A 56 -8.44 -23.82 5.79
N LYS A 57 -7.95 -23.35 4.64
CA LYS A 57 -8.11 -24.06 3.37
C LYS A 57 -7.47 -25.44 3.40
N SER A 58 -6.25 -25.54 3.93
CA SER A 58 -5.50 -26.79 4.03
C SER A 58 -6.23 -27.80 4.91
N ARG A 59 -6.77 -27.35 6.07
CA ARG A 59 -7.61 -28.19 6.95
C ARG A 59 -8.87 -28.67 6.26
N LEU A 60 -9.55 -27.80 5.50
CA LEU A 60 -10.81 -28.12 4.83
C LEU A 60 -10.67 -29.24 3.79
N VAL A 61 -9.49 -29.34 3.15
CA VAL A 61 -9.18 -30.39 2.16
C VAL A 61 -8.23 -31.48 2.67
N ASN A 62 -8.02 -31.56 3.99
CA ASN A 62 -7.16 -32.56 4.64
C ASN A 62 -5.72 -32.61 4.11
N VAL A 63 -5.12 -31.44 3.90
CA VAL A 63 -3.70 -31.29 3.48
C VAL A 63 -2.82 -31.27 4.72
N ASP A 64 -1.94 -32.26 4.83
CA ASP A 64 -0.93 -32.33 5.89
C ASP A 64 0.17 -31.27 5.73
N CYS A 65 1.01 -31.08 6.76
CA CYS A 65 2.05 -30.07 6.76
C CYS A 65 3.09 -30.25 5.62
N CYS A 66 3.44 -31.48 5.29
CA CYS A 66 4.42 -31.75 4.22
C CYS A 66 3.82 -31.42 2.85
N LEU A 67 2.58 -31.85 2.59
CA LEU A 67 1.88 -31.57 1.35
C LEU A 67 1.59 -30.06 1.20
N LYS A 68 1.30 -29.36 2.31
CA LYS A 68 1.14 -27.89 2.36
C LYS A 68 2.42 -27.19 1.91
N LEU A 69 3.58 -27.55 2.46
CA LEU A 69 4.87 -26.98 2.05
C LEU A 69 5.15 -27.20 0.56
N SER A 70 4.80 -28.37 0.03
CA SER A 70 4.97 -28.67 -1.39
C SER A 70 4.03 -27.89 -2.29
N PHE A 71 2.80 -27.65 -1.82
CA PHE A 71 1.88 -26.74 -2.50
C PHE A 71 2.44 -25.32 -2.53
N LEU A 72 2.90 -24.80 -1.39
CA LEU A 72 3.54 -23.48 -1.28
C LEU A 72 4.83 -23.38 -2.10
N GLY A 73 5.60 -24.47 -2.18
CA GLY A 73 6.80 -24.58 -3.00
C GLY A 73 6.52 -24.74 -4.51
N GLY A 74 5.26 -24.84 -4.92
CA GLY A 74 4.88 -25.03 -6.33
C GLY A 74 5.24 -26.40 -6.89
N LEU A 75 5.49 -27.41 -6.04
CA LEU A 75 5.78 -28.78 -6.45
C LEU A 75 4.52 -29.53 -6.90
N ILE A 76 3.35 -29.11 -6.40
CA ILE A 76 2.07 -29.75 -6.67
C ILE A 76 1.23 -28.86 -7.60
N ASN A 77 0.86 -29.40 -8.76
CA ASN A 77 -0.17 -28.78 -9.58
C ASN A 77 -1.54 -29.32 -9.19
N VAL A 78 -2.33 -28.50 -8.49
CA VAL A 78 -3.71 -28.86 -8.12
C VAL A 78 -4.67 -28.70 -9.30
N GLY A 79 -5.70 -29.55 -9.35
CA GLY A 79 -6.74 -29.55 -10.38
C GLY A 79 -8.15 -29.72 -9.80
N GLY A 80 -9.18 -29.50 -10.62
CA GLY A 80 -10.56 -29.66 -10.20
C GLY A 80 -10.95 -28.77 -9.01
N ALA A 81 -11.64 -29.33 -8.02
CA ALA A 81 -12.09 -28.65 -6.80
C ALA A 81 -10.91 -28.16 -5.95
N ALA A 82 -9.74 -28.81 -6.02
CA ALA A 82 -8.55 -28.37 -5.31
C ALA A 82 -7.96 -27.06 -5.86
N ASN A 83 -8.43 -26.57 -7.03
CA ASN A 83 -8.14 -25.18 -7.46
C ASN A 83 -8.63 -24.14 -6.45
N PHE A 84 -9.55 -24.49 -5.55
CA PHE A 84 -9.89 -23.69 -4.37
C PHE A 84 -8.65 -23.24 -3.57
N LEU A 85 -7.61 -24.07 -3.47
CA LEU A 85 -6.36 -23.70 -2.80
C LEU A 85 -5.60 -22.56 -3.48
N LYS A 86 -5.72 -22.45 -4.82
CA LYS A 86 -5.11 -21.36 -5.62
C LYS A 86 -5.97 -20.10 -5.64
N ASP A 87 -7.26 -20.23 -5.31
CA ASP A 87 -8.20 -19.12 -5.31
C ASP A 87 -8.07 -18.34 -4.01
N THR A 88 -7.40 -17.19 -4.04
CA THR A 88 -7.19 -16.31 -2.88
C THR A 88 -7.97 -15.02 -3.05
N LYS A 89 -8.44 -14.46 -1.92
CA LYS A 89 -8.96 -13.09 -1.88
C LYS A 89 -7.98 -12.11 -2.55
N LYS A 90 -8.54 -11.12 -3.24
CA LYS A 90 -7.75 -10.04 -3.88
C LYS A 90 -7.76 -8.76 -3.07
N SER A 91 -8.55 -8.73 -2.00
CA SER A 91 -8.86 -7.59 -1.15
C SER A 91 -8.95 -8.08 0.29
N PHE A 92 -8.45 -7.31 1.24
CA PHE A 92 -8.51 -7.67 2.66
C PHE A 92 -9.93 -7.48 3.19
N ASN A 93 -10.59 -6.40 2.75
CA ASN A 93 -11.97 -6.04 3.06
C ASN A 93 -13.03 -6.90 2.35
N GLN A 94 -12.62 -7.76 1.42
CA GLN A 94 -13.51 -8.72 0.78
C GLN A 94 -14.00 -9.77 1.79
N GLN A 95 -15.32 -9.84 1.97
CA GLN A 95 -15.97 -10.93 2.69
C GLN A 95 -16.06 -12.17 1.79
N ARG A 96 -15.84 -13.35 2.38
CA ARG A 96 -15.83 -14.61 1.66
C ARG A 96 -16.50 -15.70 2.49
N LEU A 97 -17.53 -16.33 1.93
CA LEU A 97 -18.16 -17.53 2.48
C LEU A 97 -17.98 -18.68 1.51
N THR A 98 -17.41 -19.77 2.00
CA THR A 98 -17.16 -21.01 1.26
C THR A 98 -18.09 -22.09 1.79
N LEU A 99 -18.99 -22.59 0.94
CA LEU A 99 -19.71 -23.83 1.20
C LEU A 99 -18.95 -24.97 0.53
N HIS A 100 -18.49 -25.93 1.35
CA HIS A 100 -17.86 -27.15 0.89
C HIS A 100 -18.84 -28.31 1.03
N TYR A 101 -19.15 -28.93 -0.10
CA TYR A 101 -19.90 -30.17 -0.14
C TYR A 101 -18.95 -31.28 -0.57
N HIS A 102 -18.99 -32.43 0.12
CA HIS A 102 -18.27 -33.60 -0.33
C HIS A 102 -19.05 -34.91 -0.11
N SER A 103 -19.00 -35.78 -1.11
CA SER A 103 -19.64 -37.10 -1.07
C SER A 103 -18.64 -38.15 -1.50
N THR A 104 -18.34 -39.10 -0.62
CA THR A 104 -17.53 -40.28 -0.92
C THR A 104 -18.35 -41.27 -1.72
N SER A 105 -17.88 -41.68 -2.88
CA SER A 105 -18.60 -42.54 -3.82
C SER A 105 -17.91 -43.87 -4.11
N LYS A 106 -16.63 -44.03 -3.73
CA LYS A 106 -15.85 -45.25 -3.97
C LYS A 106 -14.75 -45.45 -2.92
N PHE A 107 -14.38 -46.70 -2.66
CA PHE A 107 -13.15 -47.06 -1.96
C PHE A 107 -12.51 -48.25 -2.66
N GLU A 108 -11.21 -48.15 -2.93
CA GLU A 108 -10.43 -49.13 -3.68
C GLU A 108 -9.15 -49.42 -2.89
N GLU A 109 -8.78 -50.68 -2.76
CA GLU A 109 -7.60 -51.10 -2.01
C GLU A 109 -6.93 -52.30 -2.70
N LEU A 110 -5.60 -52.32 -2.68
CA LEU A 110 -4.77 -53.42 -3.12
C LEU A 110 -4.68 -54.48 -2.01
N ILE A 111 -5.17 -55.68 -2.32
CA ILE A 111 -4.98 -56.84 -1.45
C ILE A 111 -3.53 -57.34 -1.64
N MET A 112 -2.72 -57.17 -0.60
CA MET A 112 -1.26 -57.42 -0.61
C MET A 112 -0.83 -58.89 -0.77
N ASN A 113 -1.75 -59.81 -1.06
CA ASN A 113 -1.50 -61.26 -1.11
C ASN A 113 -0.83 -61.75 -2.42
N HIS A 114 -0.49 -60.85 -3.35
CA HIS A 114 -0.03 -61.21 -4.70
C HIS A 114 1.27 -60.56 -5.17
N PHE A 115 2.07 -59.94 -4.28
CA PHE A 115 3.43 -59.56 -4.68
C PHE A 115 4.30 -60.82 -4.75
N PRO A 116 4.78 -61.25 -5.94
CA PRO A 116 5.71 -62.36 -6.02
C PRO A 116 6.96 -61.99 -5.21
N SER A 117 7.28 -62.82 -4.23
CA SER A 117 8.54 -62.78 -3.52
C SER A 117 9.65 -63.11 -4.52
N GLY A 118 10.20 -62.10 -5.16
CA GLY A 118 11.33 -62.23 -6.08
C GLY A 118 11.01 -61.67 -7.47
N GLU A 119 11.83 -60.69 -7.87
CA GLU A 119 12.01 -60.17 -9.24
C GLU A 119 10.88 -59.27 -9.79
N MET A 120 10.92 -58.01 -9.37
CA MET A 120 10.58 -56.90 -10.27
C MET A 120 11.85 -56.49 -11.02
N ALA A 121 11.74 -56.38 -12.34
CA ALA A 121 12.80 -55.99 -13.26
C ALA A 121 13.45 -54.66 -12.86
N HIS A 122 14.75 -54.50 -13.16
CA HIS A 122 15.57 -53.26 -13.12
C HIS A 122 14.74 -51.96 -13.02
N TYR A 123 14.31 -51.59 -11.81
CA TYR A 123 13.89 -50.24 -11.51
C TYR A 123 15.09 -49.56 -10.89
N ASP A 124 15.44 -48.40 -11.42
CA ASP A 124 16.48 -47.55 -10.84
C ASP A 124 15.97 -47.15 -9.44
N ASP A 125 16.69 -47.56 -8.40
CA ASP A 125 16.25 -47.50 -6.98
C ASP A 125 15.97 -46.05 -6.48
N ASP A 126 16.18 -45.04 -7.34
CA ASP A 126 16.00 -43.61 -7.06
C ASP A 126 14.71 -42.98 -7.63
N VAL A 127 13.82 -43.75 -8.29
CA VAL A 127 12.68 -43.16 -9.04
C VAL A 127 11.40 -42.99 -8.20
N ALA A 128 11.19 -43.79 -7.15
CA ALA A 128 10.01 -43.70 -6.30
C ALA A 128 10.27 -44.16 -4.86
N THR A 129 9.49 -43.65 -3.91
CA THR A 129 9.63 -43.98 -2.48
C THR A 129 8.44 -44.78 -1.93
N HIS A 130 7.27 -44.65 -2.54
CA HIS A 130 6.03 -45.31 -2.10
C HIS A 130 5.24 -45.89 -3.28
N VAL A 131 4.34 -46.83 -2.98
CA VAL A 131 3.31 -47.31 -3.90
C VAL A 131 1.92 -46.96 -3.37
N VAL A 132 1.01 -46.57 -4.25
CA VAL A 132 -0.41 -46.33 -3.92
C VAL A 132 -1.09 -47.66 -3.61
N THR A 133 -1.53 -47.85 -2.36
CA THR A 133 -2.19 -49.09 -1.92
C THR A 133 -3.68 -48.97 -1.74
N ALA A 134 -4.20 -47.76 -1.50
CA ALA A 134 -5.63 -47.50 -1.51
C ALA A 134 -5.93 -46.14 -2.11
N VAL A 135 -7.07 -46.04 -2.79
CA VAL A 135 -7.61 -44.80 -3.36
C VAL A 135 -9.09 -44.81 -3.07
N SER A 136 -9.61 -43.75 -2.46
CA SER A 136 -11.05 -43.62 -2.33
C SER A 136 -11.60 -42.86 -3.59
N SER A 137 -12.89 -42.59 -3.76
CA SER A 137 -13.41 -41.55 -4.69
C SER A 137 -14.40 -40.67 -3.94
N GLN A 138 -14.34 -39.35 -4.16
CA GLN A 138 -15.21 -38.34 -3.56
C GLN A 138 -15.48 -37.32 -4.65
N THR A 139 -16.73 -36.90 -4.72
CA THR A 139 -17.11 -35.69 -5.42
C THR A 139 -17.07 -34.55 -4.41
N ALA A 140 -16.31 -33.50 -4.71
CA ALA A 140 -16.31 -32.28 -3.92
C ALA A 140 -16.67 -31.07 -4.79
N PHE A 141 -17.44 -30.13 -4.24
CA PHE A 141 -17.63 -28.81 -4.82
C PHE A 141 -17.42 -27.72 -3.77
N PHE A 142 -16.87 -26.58 -4.22
CA PHE A 142 -16.77 -25.35 -3.44
C PHE A 142 -17.69 -24.32 -4.06
N LEU A 143 -18.72 -23.90 -3.33
CA LEU A 143 -19.57 -22.79 -3.72
C LEU A 143 -19.11 -21.54 -2.98
N MET A 144 -18.65 -20.58 -3.77
CA MET A 144 -18.27 -19.25 -3.31
C MET A 144 -19.41 -18.30 -3.63
N LEU A 145 -19.92 -17.55 -2.63
CA LEU A 145 -20.95 -16.55 -2.91
C LEU A 145 -20.46 -15.55 -3.97
N GLY A 146 -21.02 -15.61 -5.19
CA GLY A 146 -20.69 -14.73 -6.33
C GLY A 146 -20.01 -15.38 -7.54
N GLU A 147 -19.43 -16.58 -7.40
CA GLU A 147 -18.84 -17.34 -8.52
C GLU A 147 -19.12 -18.85 -8.34
N ASN A 148 -19.91 -19.44 -9.24
CA ASN A 148 -20.05 -20.89 -9.30
C ASN A 148 -18.82 -21.47 -10.01
N LYS A 149 -18.06 -22.35 -9.35
CA LYS A 149 -16.97 -23.11 -9.99
C LYS A 149 -17.11 -24.62 -9.73
N GLU A 150 -16.55 -25.35 -10.70
CA GLU A 150 -16.92 -26.71 -11.14
C GLU A 150 -16.71 -27.87 -10.16
N LEU A 151 -17.31 -29.00 -10.54
CA LEU A 151 -17.23 -30.34 -9.93
C LEU A 151 -15.87 -31.01 -10.19
N ALA A 152 -15.34 -31.73 -9.20
CA ALA A 152 -14.21 -32.63 -9.42
C ALA A 152 -14.23 -33.89 -8.54
N VAL A 153 -13.48 -34.89 -8.98
CA VAL A 153 -13.22 -36.19 -8.35
C VAL A 153 -11.74 -36.55 -8.63
N PRO A 154 -10.89 -37.10 -7.72
CA PRO A 154 -11.10 -37.58 -6.34
C PRO A 154 -10.10 -37.04 -5.24
N LEU A 155 -10.35 -37.52 -4.00
CA LEU A 155 -9.85 -37.44 -2.59
C LEU A 155 -8.60 -38.24 -2.07
N ILE A 156 -8.60 -38.60 -0.78
CA ILE A 156 -7.63 -39.33 0.05
C ILE A 156 -7.04 -40.58 -0.62
N VAL A 157 -5.71 -40.65 -0.56
CA VAL A 157 -4.85 -41.70 -1.11
C VAL A 157 -3.99 -42.24 0.02
N TRP A 158 -3.80 -43.56 0.06
CA TRP A 158 -2.90 -44.21 0.99
C TRP A 158 -1.67 -44.75 0.26
N PHE A 159 -0.50 -44.45 0.81
CA PHE A 159 0.79 -44.86 0.33
C PHE A 159 1.42 -45.90 1.26
N TYR A 160 2.04 -46.92 0.68
CA TYR A 160 2.86 -47.88 1.41
C TYR A 160 4.35 -47.69 1.05
N PRO A 161 5.25 -47.61 2.05
CA PRO A 161 6.68 -47.40 1.81
C PRO A 161 7.34 -48.57 1.06
N LEU A 162 8.10 -48.29 0.00
CA LEU A 162 8.77 -49.33 -0.81
C LEU A 162 9.96 -49.98 -0.08
N ASP A 163 10.61 -49.28 0.85
CA ASP A 163 11.70 -49.79 1.70
C ASP A 163 11.26 -50.95 2.62
N ARG A 164 9.95 -51.06 2.87
CA ARG A 164 9.35 -52.17 3.62
C ARG A 164 8.99 -53.37 2.76
N LEU A 165 8.85 -53.17 1.45
CA LEU A 165 8.59 -54.24 0.48
C LEU A 165 9.90 -54.80 -0.09
N PHE A 166 10.91 -53.95 -0.26
CA PHE A 166 12.15 -54.28 -0.93
C PHE A 166 13.36 -53.84 -0.10
N SER A 167 14.20 -54.79 0.31
CA SER A 167 15.39 -54.54 1.15
C SER A 167 16.49 -53.70 0.48
N ARG A 168 16.39 -53.47 -0.84
CA ARG A 168 17.33 -52.63 -1.63
C ARG A 168 16.93 -51.15 -1.67
N VAL A 169 15.69 -50.81 -1.30
CA VAL A 169 15.19 -49.44 -1.36
C VAL A 169 15.59 -48.69 -0.08
N ILE A 170 16.25 -47.54 -0.24
CA ILE A 170 16.71 -46.70 0.88
C ILE A 170 15.53 -45.86 1.41
N LYS A 171 15.40 -45.78 2.74
CA LYS A 171 14.38 -44.96 3.41
C LYS A 171 14.65 -43.46 3.23
N PHE A 172 13.98 -42.83 2.26
CA PHE A 172 14.14 -41.42 1.88
C PHE A 172 13.09 -40.44 2.45
N GLN A 173 12.51 -40.74 3.62
CA GLN A 173 11.55 -39.83 4.25
C GLN A 173 12.21 -39.09 5.42
N HIS A 174 12.58 -37.84 5.20
CA HIS A 174 12.80 -36.85 6.27
C HIS A 174 11.58 -35.95 6.37
N GLU A 175 11.03 -35.82 7.57
CA GLU A 175 9.88 -34.96 7.86
C GLU A 175 10.37 -33.63 8.40
N ILE A 176 9.93 -32.55 7.77
CA ILE A 176 10.26 -31.19 8.18
C ILE A 176 9.43 -30.84 9.42
N SER A 177 10.05 -30.16 10.39
CA SER A 177 9.35 -29.77 11.61
C SER A 177 8.10 -28.93 11.34
N THR A 178 7.07 -29.15 12.14
CA THR A 178 5.79 -28.41 12.05
C THR A 178 5.96 -26.93 12.38
N GLY A 179 6.89 -26.59 13.29
CA GLY A 179 7.25 -25.21 13.61
C GLY A 179 7.79 -24.48 12.38
N LEU A 180 8.81 -25.04 11.73
CA LEU A 180 9.39 -24.46 10.52
C LEU A 180 8.38 -24.33 9.37
N SER A 181 7.47 -25.30 9.26
CA SER A 181 6.38 -25.25 8.28
C SER A 181 5.43 -24.08 8.53
N THR A 182 5.11 -23.82 9.80
CA THR A 182 4.24 -22.71 10.24
C THR A 182 4.91 -21.36 10.01
N ASP A 183 6.22 -21.25 10.27
CA ASP A 183 6.97 -20.01 10.06
C ASP A 183 7.03 -19.63 8.58
N ILE A 184 7.28 -20.61 7.69
CA ILE A 184 7.27 -20.41 6.23
C ILE A 184 5.87 -19.97 5.74
N GLU A 185 4.82 -20.63 6.23
CA GLU A 185 3.45 -20.24 5.91
C GLU A 185 3.14 -18.81 6.36
N SER A 186 3.50 -18.45 7.60
CA SER A 186 3.30 -17.12 8.17
C SER A 186 3.94 -16.02 7.31
N VAL A 187 5.16 -16.26 6.81
CA VAL A 187 5.85 -15.33 5.90
C VAL A 187 5.12 -15.19 4.56
N ILE A 188 4.64 -16.29 3.97
CA ILE A 188 3.91 -16.23 2.69
C ILE A 188 2.54 -15.54 2.88
N GLU A 189 1.86 -15.81 3.98
CA GLU A 189 0.57 -15.21 4.34
C GLU A 189 0.72 -13.71 4.63
N SER A 190 1.81 -13.28 5.29
CA SER A 190 2.06 -11.86 5.58
C SER A 190 2.28 -11.04 4.30
N LEU A 191 3.03 -11.57 3.34
CA LEU A 191 3.22 -10.96 2.01
C LEU A 191 1.91 -10.89 1.25
N SER A 192 1.12 -11.97 1.26
CA SER A 192 -0.20 -12.03 0.62
C SER A 192 -1.18 -11.03 1.25
N THR A 193 -1.16 -10.90 2.58
CA THR A 193 -1.96 -9.93 3.32
C THR A 193 -1.59 -8.50 2.96
N THR A 194 -0.29 -8.22 2.81
CA THR A 194 0.21 -6.92 2.37
C THR A 194 -0.25 -6.59 0.95
N GLU A 195 -0.21 -7.56 0.02
CA GLU A 195 -0.75 -7.40 -1.34
C GLU A 195 -2.26 -7.09 -1.35
N MET A 196 -3.04 -7.75 -0.48
CA MET A 196 -4.48 -7.53 -0.33
C MET A 196 -4.79 -6.14 0.23
N LYS A 197 -4.10 -5.70 1.29
CA LYS A 197 -4.27 -4.35 1.86
C LYS A 197 -3.87 -3.25 0.88
N CYS A 198 -2.78 -3.44 0.13
CA CYS A 198 -2.44 -2.53 -0.97
C CYS A 198 -3.56 -2.47 -2.02
N SER A 199 -4.19 -3.60 -2.33
CA SER A 199 -5.31 -3.64 -3.29
C SER A 199 -6.52 -2.85 -2.81
N ASP A 200 -6.80 -2.88 -1.50
CA ASP A 200 -7.86 -2.06 -0.91
C ASP A 200 -7.51 -0.58 -0.96
N LEU A 201 -6.29 -0.22 -0.59
CA LEU A 201 -5.82 1.16 -0.60
C LEU A 201 -5.77 1.77 -2.03
N LEU A 202 -5.63 0.94 -3.07
CA LEU A 202 -5.72 1.39 -4.46
C LEU A 202 -7.15 1.77 -4.89
N THR A 203 -8.18 1.31 -4.17
CA THR A 203 -9.58 1.71 -4.42
C THR A 203 -9.95 3.03 -3.76
N ASP A 204 -9.07 3.54 -2.91
CA ASP A 204 -9.30 4.69 -2.07
C ASP A 204 -9.18 6.01 -2.86
N THR A 205 -9.97 7.03 -2.48
CA THR A 205 -10.07 8.30 -3.24
C THR A 205 -8.71 8.94 -3.56
N PRO A 206 -7.73 9.03 -2.64
CA PRO A 206 -6.42 9.60 -2.95
C PRO A 206 -5.66 8.83 -4.05
N ALA A 207 -5.73 7.49 -4.06
CA ALA A 207 -5.09 6.66 -5.07
C ALA A 207 -5.77 6.76 -6.45
N LEU A 208 -7.10 6.91 -6.48
CA LEU A 208 -7.83 7.18 -7.72
C LEU A 208 -7.50 8.57 -8.29
N THR A 209 -7.24 9.53 -7.40
CA THR A 209 -7.04 10.94 -7.75
C THR A 209 -5.60 11.23 -8.19
N PHE A 210 -4.62 10.81 -7.39
CA PHE A 210 -3.23 11.20 -7.54
C PHE A 210 -2.38 10.01 -7.98
N THR A 211 -1.81 10.11 -9.18
CA THR A 211 -1.01 9.03 -9.77
C THR A 211 0.22 8.72 -8.94
N ALA A 212 0.92 9.74 -8.44
CA ALA A 212 2.11 9.57 -7.61
C ALA A 212 1.86 8.74 -6.33
N PHE A 213 0.72 8.96 -5.67
CA PHE A 213 0.33 8.19 -4.48
C PHE A 213 -0.03 6.74 -4.86
N ARG A 214 -0.81 6.57 -5.94
CA ARG A 214 -1.18 5.25 -6.47
C ARG A 214 0.03 4.41 -6.88
N ASP A 215 1.00 5.03 -7.53
CA ASP A 215 2.16 4.35 -8.10
C ASP A 215 3.03 3.76 -6.99
N LYS A 216 3.18 4.45 -5.84
CA LYS A 216 3.83 3.91 -4.63
C LYS A 216 3.14 2.64 -4.09
N ILE A 217 1.81 2.66 -4.03
CA ILE A 217 1.03 1.49 -3.54
C ILE A 217 1.14 0.32 -4.51
N ASN A 218 1.10 0.60 -5.82
CA ASN A 218 1.32 -0.41 -6.84
C ASN A 218 2.73 -1.02 -6.77
N ASP A 219 3.75 -0.19 -6.52
CA ASP A 219 5.13 -0.65 -6.35
C ASP A 219 5.25 -1.57 -5.14
N MET A 220 4.68 -1.20 -3.97
CA MET A 220 4.67 -2.08 -2.79
C MET A 220 4.00 -3.43 -3.10
N LYS A 221 2.79 -3.39 -3.69
CA LYS A 221 2.03 -4.58 -4.08
C LYS A 221 2.84 -5.48 -5.02
N LYS A 222 3.46 -4.90 -6.05
CA LYS A 222 4.27 -5.62 -7.02
C LYS A 222 5.52 -6.21 -6.37
N ASN A 223 6.20 -5.46 -5.51
CA ASN A 223 7.40 -5.92 -4.80
C ASN A 223 7.08 -7.12 -3.90
N CYS A 224 5.99 -7.06 -3.14
CA CYS A 224 5.54 -8.18 -2.30
C CYS A 224 5.24 -9.43 -3.11
N TYR A 225 4.52 -9.28 -4.24
CA TYR A 225 4.24 -10.38 -5.17
C TYR A 225 5.53 -11.04 -5.68
N GLN A 226 6.52 -10.24 -6.09
CA GLN A 226 7.80 -10.75 -6.58
C GLN A 226 8.61 -11.46 -5.48
N CYS A 227 8.66 -10.89 -4.27
CA CYS A 227 9.32 -11.50 -3.12
C CYS A 227 8.70 -12.85 -2.78
N ARG A 228 7.36 -12.91 -2.68
CA ARG A 228 6.61 -14.14 -2.43
C ARG A 228 6.88 -15.22 -3.46
N LEU A 229 6.85 -14.86 -4.75
CA LEU A 229 7.15 -15.80 -5.83
C LEU A 229 8.59 -16.34 -5.74
N SER A 230 9.56 -15.47 -5.40
CA SER A 230 10.96 -15.87 -5.19
C SER A 230 11.12 -16.84 -4.02
N LEU A 231 10.46 -16.56 -2.89
CA LEU A 231 10.45 -17.44 -1.72
C LEU A 231 9.82 -18.80 -2.04
N MET A 232 8.64 -18.82 -2.67
CA MET A 232 7.97 -20.05 -3.09
C MET A 232 8.85 -20.89 -4.03
N LYS A 233 9.54 -20.25 -4.98
CA LYS A 233 10.45 -20.95 -5.89
C LYS A 233 11.68 -21.52 -5.17
N LYS A 234 12.29 -20.76 -4.26
CA LYS A 234 13.42 -21.24 -3.45
C LYS A 234 12.99 -22.41 -2.57
N LEU A 235 11.84 -22.29 -1.89
CA LEU A 235 11.23 -23.36 -1.10
C LEU A 235 11.06 -24.64 -1.92
N GLY A 236 10.42 -24.57 -3.09
CA GLY A 236 10.24 -25.71 -3.99
C GLY A 236 11.54 -26.37 -4.42
N SER A 237 12.64 -25.62 -4.53
CA SER A 237 13.95 -26.17 -4.88
C SER A 237 14.69 -26.83 -3.71
N LEU A 238 14.38 -26.43 -2.47
CA LEU A 238 15.00 -26.95 -1.25
C LEU A 238 14.29 -28.20 -0.73
N LEU A 239 12.95 -28.23 -0.80
CA LEU A 239 12.13 -29.33 -0.26
C LEU A 239 12.58 -30.73 -0.74
N PRO A 240 12.84 -30.98 -2.04
CA PRO A 240 13.28 -32.30 -2.48
C PRO A 240 14.65 -32.70 -1.94
N LYS A 241 15.56 -31.73 -1.80
CA LYS A 241 16.92 -31.96 -1.30
C LYS A 241 16.90 -32.30 0.19
N ILE A 242 16.07 -31.58 0.95
CA ILE A 242 15.91 -31.78 2.40
C ILE A 242 15.23 -33.12 2.69
N ARG A 243 14.12 -33.42 2.00
CA ARG A 243 13.43 -34.71 2.13
C ARG A 243 14.31 -35.88 1.72
N GLY A 244 15.12 -35.70 0.68
CA GLY A 244 16.14 -36.66 0.25
C GLY A 244 17.38 -36.73 1.15
N LYS A 245 17.45 -35.97 2.25
CA LYS A 245 18.59 -35.87 3.19
C LYS A 245 19.91 -35.46 2.56
N PHE A 246 19.85 -34.76 1.41
CA PHE A 246 21.03 -34.19 0.76
C PHE A 246 21.48 -32.89 1.42
N ILE A 247 20.55 -32.18 2.08
CA ILE A 247 20.77 -30.92 2.81
C ILE A 247 19.94 -30.97 4.09
N GLU A 248 20.40 -30.32 5.15
CA GLU A 248 19.69 -30.22 6.43
C GLU A 248 18.59 -29.14 6.42
N ASP A 249 17.69 -29.20 7.40
CA ASP A 249 16.62 -28.22 7.62
C ASP A 249 17.16 -26.80 7.84
N THR A 250 18.44 -26.66 8.20
CA THR A 250 19.15 -25.38 8.34
C THR A 250 19.03 -24.51 7.08
N ALA A 251 18.95 -25.09 5.88
CA ALA A 251 18.76 -24.32 4.65
C ALA A 251 17.39 -23.60 4.59
N LEU A 252 16.36 -24.12 5.24
CA LEU A 252 15.06 -23.43 5.36
C LEU A 252 15.10 -22.37 6.46
N ILE A 253 15.84 -22.62 7.54
CA ILE A 253 16.09 -21.62 8.60
C ILE A 253 16.85 -20.43 8.01
N ASP A 254 17.87 -20.67 7.18
CA ASP A 254 18.62 -19.63 6.48
C ASP A 254 17.73 -18.83 5.51
N LEU A 255 16.79 -19.49 4.83
CA LEU A 255 15.80 -18.83 3.97
C LEU A 255 14.91 -17.87 4.76
N LEU A 256 14.43 -18.28 5.94
CA LEU A 256 13.64 -17.43 6.83
C LEU A 256 14.48 -16.27 7.40
N ASN A 257 15.67 -16.55 7.91
CA ASN A 257 16.58 -15.53 8.44
C ASN A 257 16.94 -14.48 7.39
N HIS A 258 17.14 -14.89 6.14
CA HIS A 258 17.40 -13.96 5.04
C HIS A 258 16.17 -13.08 4.75
N HIS A 259 14.95 -13.62 4.88
CA HIS A 259 13.72 -12.83 4.76
C HIS A 259 13.56 -11.84 5.92
N GLU A 260 13.80 -12.25 7.16
CA GLU A 260 13.73 -11.39 8.35
C GLU A 260 14.72 -10.22 8.29
N GLN A 261 15.88 -10.41 7.66
CA GLN A 261 16.87 -9.35 7.46
C GLN A 261 16.60 -8.48 6.22
N SER A 262 15.61 -8.87 5.39
CA SER A 262 15.29 -8.20 4.15
C SER A 262 14.38 -6.97 4.37
N PRO A 263 14.25 -6.06 3.38
CA PRO A 263 13.28 -4.98 3.44
C PRO A 263 11.81 -5.45 3.26
N PHE A 264 11.56 -6.75 3.36
CA PHE A 264 10.23 -7.38 3.35
C PHE A 264 9.84 -7.97 4.71
N GLU A 265 10.61 -7.71 5.76
CA GLU A 265 10.25 -8.10 7.13
C GLU A 265 8.86 -7.58 7.51
N LYS A 266 8.13 -8.40 8.26
CA LYS A 266 6.70 -8.23 8.52
C LYS A 266 6.37 -6.88 9.16
N ASN A 267 7.08 -6.49 10.22
CA ASN A 267 6.81 -5.24 10.93
C ASN A 267 7.08 -4.02 10.04
N ALA A 268 8.12 -4.05 9.20
CA ALA A 268 8.40 -2.99 8.24
C ALA A 268 7.26 -2.82 7.22
N LEU A 269 6.69 -3.93 6.71
CA LEU A 269 5.53 -3.90 5.81
C LEU A 269 4.27 -3.38 6.51
N GLU A 270 4.00 -3.85 7.72
CA GLU A 270 2.84 -3.43 8.52
C GLU A 270 2.90 -1.93 8.87
N GLN A 271 4.08 -1.45 9.29
CA GLN A 271 4.31 -0.05 9.60
C GLN A 271 4.15 0.83 8.36
N TRP A 272 4.71 0.44 7.22
CA TRP A 272 4.56 1.18 5.97
C TRP A 272 3.10 1.27 5.53
N LEU A 273 2.34 0.17 5.64
CA LEU A 273 0.91 0.16 5.30
C LEU A 273 0.12 1.10 6.20
N LYS A 274 0.36 1.05 7.52
CA LYS A 274 -0.30 1.92 8.49
C LYS A 274 -0.05 3.39 8.17
N GLU A 275 1.19 3.77 7.88
CA GLU A 275 1.53 5.15 7.50
C GLU A 275 0.82 5.58 6.21
N LYS A 276 0.64 4.68 5.25
CA LYS A 276 -0.04 4.97 3.98
C LYS A 276 -1.57 5.04 4.12
N GLU A 277 -2.15 4.25 5.01
CA GLU A 277 -3.56 4.35 5.40
C GLU A 277 -3.82 5.71 6.08
N GLU A 278 -2.97 6.11 7.04
CA GLU A 278 -3.04 7.42 7.70
C GLU A 278 -2.86 8.59 6.71
N GLU A 279 -1.89 8.49 5.79
CA GLU A 279 -1.68 9.46 4.72
C GLU A 279 -2.93 9.57 3.82
N SER A 280 -3.54 8.44 3.45
CA SER A 280 -4.78 8.39 2.66
C SER A 280 -5.92 9.11 3.37
N ASP A 281 -6.14 8.83 4.65
CA ASP A 281 -7.22 9.44 5.42
C ASP A 281 -7.06 10.96 5.56
N ILE A 282 -5.84 11.44 5.77
CA ILE A 282 -5.55 12.87 5.84
C ILE A 282 -5.81 13.54 4.48
N ILE A 283 -5.31 12.96 3.38
CA ILE A 283 -5.54 13.51 2.04
C ILE A 283 -7.03 13.49 1.70
N LYS A 284 -7.74 12.41 2.02
CA LYS A 284 -9.19 12.27 1.83
C LYS A 284 -9.95 13.35 2.58
N SER A 285 -9.61 13.60 3.84
CA SER A 285 -10.20 14.68 4.65
C SER A 285 -9.96 16.07 4.05
N LEU A 286 -8.74 16.35 3.57
CA LEU A 286 -8.41 17.63 2.92
C LEU A 286 -9.16 17.80 1.59
N LEU A 287 -9.25 16.74 0.78
CA LEU A 287 -9.99 16.74 -0.48
C LEU A 287 -11.47 17.02 -0.26
N THR A 288 -12.10 16.41 0.74
CA THR A 288 -13.49 16.68 1.11
C THR A 288 -13.67 18.15 1.43
N GLN A 289 -12.85 18.72 2.31
CA GLN A 289 -12.95 20.14 2.68
C GLN A 289 -12.73 21.10 1.50
N LEU A 290 -11.80 20.78 0.59
CA LEU A 290 -11.55 21.57 -0.61
C LEU A 290 -12.74 21.52 -1.59
N ASN A 291 -13.32 20.33 -1.77
CA ASN A 291 -14.50 20.14 -2.62
C ASN A 291 -15.74 20.84 -2.05
N ASP A 292 -15.95 20.77 -0.73
CA ASP A 292 -17.06 21.45 -0.04
C ASP A 292 -16.95 22.97 -0.18
N SER A 293 -15.73 23.48 -0.31
CA SER A 293 -15.46 24.90 -0.57
C SER A 293 -15.68 25.29 -2.05
N GLY A 294 -16.00 24.34 -2.94
CA GLY A 294 -16.26 24.58 -4.36
C GLY A 294 -15.04 24.45 -5.28
N ALA A 295 -13.89 23.97 -4.78
CA ALA A 295 -12.73 23.69 -5.61
C ALA A 295 -12.93 22.40 -6.43
N LYS A 296 -12.35 22.35 -7.63
CA LYS A 296 -12.40 21.15 -8.48
C LYS A 296 -11.03 20.48 -8.53
N VAL A 297 -11.02 19.16 -8.37
CA VAL A 297 -9.78 18.38 -8.54
C VAL A 297 -9.47 18.25 -10.03
N GLU A 298 -8.29 18.69 -10.46
CA GLU A 298 -7.85 18.62 -11.86
C GLU A 298 -6.41 18.12 -11.97
N LYS A 299 -6.14 17.33 -13.01
CA LYS A 299 -4.76 16.96 -13.36
C LYS A 299 -4.07 18.13 -14.01
N LEU A 300 -2.91 18.50 -13.48
CA LEU A 300 -2.09 19.58 -14.00
C LEU A 300 -1.37 19.15 -15.29
N ASN A 301 -2.09 19.13 -16.41
CA ASN A 301 -1.51 18.86 -17.72
C ASN A 301 -0.81 20.10 -18.29
N LYS A 302 0.16 19.89 -19.20
CA LYS A 302 0.85 20.97 -19.96
C LYS A 302 -0.11 21.88 -20.76
N ASN A 303 -1.38 21.48 -20.89
CA ASN A 303 -2.42 22.21 -21.62
C ASN A 303 -3.15 23.28 -20.78
N LEU A 304 -2.57 23.73 -19.66
CA LEU A 304 -3.09 24.87 -18.88
C LEU A 304 -3.33 26.13 -19.74
N MET A 305 -2.69 26.20 -20.91
CA MET A 305 -2.83 27.25 -21.92
C MET A 305 -4.23 27.38 -22.57
N HIS A 306 -5.10 26.35 -22.46
CA HIS A 306 -6.43 26.36 -23.09
C HIS A 306 -7.57 26.85 -22.19
N LEU A 307 -7.28 27.22 -20.94
CA LEU A 307 -8.31 27.74 -20.05
C LEU A 307 -8.69 29.17 -20.47
N THR A 308 -9.96 29.38 -20.80
CA THR A 308 -10.60 30.69 -21.02
C THR A 308 -10.60 31.59 -19.76
N VAL A 309 -9.99 31.12 -18.68
CA VAL A 309 -9.99 31.74 -17.36
C VAL A 309 -8.80 32.70 -17.25
N THR A 310 -9.04 33.90 -16.72
CA THR A 310 -8.01 34.93 -16.59
C THR A 310 -7.02 34.66 -15.46
N HIS A 311 -7.42 33.99 -14.39
CA HIS A 311 -6.56 33.70 -13.24
C HIS A 311 -6.90 32.33 -12.65
N LEU A 312 -5.88 31.59 -12.21
CA LEU A 312 -6.01 30.25 -11.63
C LEU A 312 -5.30 30.19 -10.28
N VAL A 313 -6.00 29.70 -9.27
CA VAL A 313 -5.47 29.48 -7.92
C VAL A 313 -5.57 27.98 -7.62
N ILE A 314 -4.43 27.36 -7.27
CA ILE A 314 -4.31 25.90 -7.15
C ILE A 314 -3.84 25.53 -5.76
N TYR A 315 -4.63 24.77 -5.01
CA TYR A 315 -4.12 24.05 -3.85
C TYR A 315 -3.31 22.86 -4.35
N THR A 316 -1.99 22.91 -4.16
CA THR A 316 -1.06 21.92 -4.71
C THR A 316 -0.48 21.07 -3.60
N PHE A 317 -0.68 19.76 -3.67
CA PHE A 317 0.09 18.81 -2.87
C PHE A 317 1.49 18.65 -3.46
N THR A 318 2.53 18.92 -2.66
CA THR A 318 3.92 19.08 -3.11
C THR A 318 4.85 17.92 -2.76
N SER A 319 4.34 16.94 -2.01
CA SER A 319 5.15 15.82 -1.49
C SER A 319 4.61 14.43 -1.81
N LEU A 320 3.49 14.32 -2.52
CA LEU A 320 2.87 13.02 -2.81
C LEU A 320 3.78 12.11 -3.66
N GLY A 321 4.63 12.68 -4.51
CA GLY A 321 5.57 11.92 -5.35
C GLY A 321 6.99 11.83 -4.82
N TRP A 322 7.26 12.31 -3.60
CA TRP A 322 8.60 12.16 -2.99
C TRP A 322 9.02 10.69 -2.91
N PRO A 323 10.30 10.36 -3.16
CA PRO A 323 10.76 8.99 -3.18
C PRO A 323 10.54 8.30 -1.83
N ASP A 324 10.21 7.01 -1.87
CA ASP A 324 9.99 6.19 -0.69
C ASP A 324 11.23 5.32 -0.43
N VAL A 325 11.77 5.43 0.79
CA VAL A 325 13.03 4.78 1.17
C VAL A 325 12.86 3.26 1.21
N LEU A 326 11.74 2.75 1.73
CA LEU A 326 11.48 1.32 1.82
C LEU A 326 11.30 0.72 0.43
N LEU A 327 10.51 1.35 -0.44
CA LEU A 327 10.32 0.89 -1.83
C LEU A 327 11.65 0.87 -2.60
N SER A 328 12.52 1.86 -2.36
CA SER A 328 13.84 1.91 -2.98
C SER A 328 14.72 0.74 -2.51
N LYS A 329 14.75 0.45 -1.19
CA LYS A 329 15.48 -0.71 -0.64
C LYS A 329 14.94 -2.04 -1.20
N GLN A 330 13.62 -2.21 -1.26
CA GLN A 330 12.99 -3.40 -1.83
C GLN A 330 13.34 -3.62 -3.30
N LYS A 331 13.31 -2.55 -4.10
CA LYS A 331 13.67 -2.63 -5.52
C LYS A 331 15.13 -3.03 -5.71
N THR A 332 16.04 -2.47 -4.91
CA THR A 332 17.45 -2.86 -4.91
C THR A 332 17.59 -4.34 -4.55
N TYR A 333 16.99 -4.79 -3.44
CA TYR A 333 17.03 -6.19 -2.99
C TYR A 333 16.48 -7.17 -4.03
N LEU A 334 15.39 -6.83 -4.72
CA LEU A 334 14.83 -7.69 -5.77
C LEU A 334 15.70 -7.71 -7.05
N SER A 335 16.51 -6.69 -7.27
CA SER A 335 17.39 -6.57 -8.45
C SER A 335 18.80 -7.12 -8.21
N SER A 336 19.28 -7.17 -6.97
CA SER A 336 20.60 -7.68 -6.62
C SER A 336 20.62 -9.21 -6.73
N THR A 337 21.10 -9.72 -7.86
CA THR A 337 21.39 -11.15 -8.06
C THR A 337 22.76 -11.55 -7.48
N LYS A 338 23.39 -10.70 -6.66
CA LYS A 338 24.73 -10.95 -6.10
C LYS A 338 24.81 -10.49 -4.64
N GLU A 339 25.23 -11.43 -3.80
CA GLU A 339 25.75 -11.19 -2.46
C GLU A 339 26.91 -10.20 -2.54
N ASN A 340 26.66 -8.95 -2.17
CA ASN A 340 27.61 -7.99 -1.61
C ASN A 340 26.82 -6.71 -1.35
N GLU A 341 26.31 -6.57 -0.12
CA GLU A 341 25.77 -5.29 0.35
C GLU A 341 26.77 -4.62 1.28
N GLU A 342 27.27 -3.46 0.85
CA GLU A 342 27.74 -2.43 1.78
C GLU A 342 26.54 -1.96 2.60
N LYS A 343 26.67 -2.04 3.93
CA LYS A 343 25.70 -1.50 4.89
C LYS A 343 25.63 0.02 4.73
N SER A 344 24.71 0.49 3.90
CA SER A 344 24.32 1.90 3.84
C SER A 344 23.50 2.24 5.10
N SER A 345 24.18 2.73 6.13
CA SER A 345 23.58 3.41 7.28
C SER A 345 23.06 4.79 6.85
N GLN A 346 21.76 4.86 6.52
CA GLN A 346 21.00 6.09 6.30
C GLN A 346 19.65 5.97 7.03
N PRO A 347 19.06 7.10 7.47
CA PRO A 347 18.24 7.19 8.68
C PRO A 347 16.92 6.40 8.63
N GLU A 348 16.39 6.19 9.83
CA GLU A 348 15.07 5.66 10.14
C GLU A 348 13.98 6.20 9.22
N HIS A 349 13.06 5.30 8.86
CA HIS A 349 11.84 5.57 8.11
C HIS A 349 11.09 6.74 8.76
N LYS A 350 11.20 7.95 8.19
CA LYS A 350 10.49 9.12 8.67
C LYS A 350 9.44 9.49 7.65
N SER A 351 8.18 9.25 8.00
CA SER A 351 7.04 9.70 7.19
C SER A 351 7.20 11.17 6.84
N TRP A 352 6.97 11.51 5.57
CA TRP A 352 7.03 12.89 5.11
C TRP A 352 5.94 13.75 5.75
N LEU A 353 4.87 13.16 6.29
CA LEU A 353 3.71 13.85 6.80
C LEU A 353 3.81 14.13 8.31
N THR A 354 4.85 14.87 8.73
CA THR A 354 5.05 15.22 10.15
C THR A 354 3.95 16.15 10.68
N PRO A 355 3.75 16.25 12.01
CA PRO A 355 2.76 17.16 12.59
C PRO A 355 2.90 18.62 12.13
N GLU A 356 4.14 19.10 11.94
CA GLU A 356 4.44 20.45 11.45
C GLU A 356 3.98 20.64 10.00
N ILE A 357 4.17 19.61 9.17
CA ILE A 357 3.74 19.62 7.77
C ILE A 357 2.22 19.56 7.69
N GLN A 358 1.57 18.72 8.50
CA GLN A 358 0.11 18.71 8.60
C GLN A 358 -0.45 20.07 9.03
N MET A 359 0.19 20.74 9.98
CA MET A 359 -0.21 22.08 10.41
C MET A 359 -0.07 23.10 9.27
N THR A 360 1.02 23.01 8.51
CA THR A 360 1.24 23.84 7.32
C THR A 360 0.14 23.61 6.27
N MET A 361 -0.22 22.34 6.01
CA MET A 361 -1.29 21.99 5.07
C MET A 361 -2.66 22.53 5.51
N ARG A 362 -2.96 22.49 6.81
CA ARG A 362 -4.19 23.10 7.38
C ARG A 362 -4.18 24.61 7.25
N ASN A 363 -3.06 25.28 7.56
CA ASN A 363 -2.95 26.73 7.41
C ASN A 363 -3.18 27.15 5.94
N ASN A 364 -2.57 26.44 5.00
CA ASN A 364 -2.80 26.66 3.57
C ASN A 364 -4.25 26.40 3.17
N LEU A 365 -4.91 25.39 3.74
CA LEU A 365 -6.32 25.12 3.48
C LEU A 365 -7.20 26.30 3.93
N GLU A 366 -6.97 26.82 5.13
CA GLU A 366 -7.73 27.96 5.67
C GLU A 366 -7.50 29.23 4.86
N VAL A 367 -6.27 29.47 4.40
CA VAL A 367 -5.97 30.56 3.47
C VAL A 367 -6.72 30.36 2.15
N PHE A 368 -6.68 29.15 1.59
CA PHE A 368 -7.32 28.83 0.31
C PHE A 368 -8.84 29.00 0.38
N LYS A 369 -9.50 28.55 1.45
CA LYS A 369 -10.94 28.77 1.70
C LYS A 369 -11.29 30.25 1.70
N LYS A 370 -10.52 31.05 2.45
CA LYS A 370 -10.75 32.51 2.48
C LYS A 370 -10.57 33.17 1.11
N LEU A 371 -9.63 32.68 0.28
CA LEU A 371 -9.48 33.16 -1.10
C LEU A 371 -10.69 32.80 -1.98
N ILE A 372 -11.33 31.66 -1.73
CA ILE A 372 -12.59 31.33 -2.41
C ILE A 372 -13.71 32.27 -1.95
N ASP A 373 -13.88 32.44 -0.63
CA ASP A 373 -14.97 33.24 -0.05
C ASP A 373 -14.93 34.71 -0.47
N LEU A 374 -13.73 35.27 -0.57
CA LEU A 374 -13.50 36.64 -1.00
C LEU A 374 -13.62 36.82 -2.52
N ASN A 375 -13.76 35.75 -3.30
CA ASN A 375 -13.89 35.83 -4.75
C ASN A 375 -15.30 36.23 -5.19
N VAL A 376 -15.52 37.54 -5.29
CA VAL A 376 -16.76 38.11 -5.84
C VAL A 376 -16.80 38.00 -7.38
N SER A 377 -15.66 37.73 -8.05
CA SER A 377 -15.54 37.75 -9.51
C SER A 377 -15.58 36.35 -10.14
N LYS A 378 -16.29 36.16 -11.26
CA LYS A 378 -16.26 34.90 -12.04
C LYS A 378 -14.95 34.66 -12.81
N SER A 379 -13.93 35.47 -12.58
CA SER A 379 -12.70 35.53 -13.38
C SER A 379 -11.55 34.65 -12.85
N VAL A 380 -11.72 34.08 -11.65
CA VAL A 380 -10.76 33.22 -10.96
C VAL A 380 -11.31 31.80 -10.86
N LYS A 381 -10.51 30.81 -11.24
CA LYS A 381 -10.83 29.38 -11.05
C LYS A 381 -9.98 28.80 -9.92
N PHE A 382 -10.63 28.03 -9.06
CA PHE A 382 -9.99 27.33 -7.94
C PHE A 382 -9.94 25.83 -8.23
N ILE A 383 -8.73 25.25 -8.16
CA ILE A 383 -8.54 23.82 -8.38
C ILE A 383 -7.62 23.20 -7.34
N VAL A 384 -7.65 21.87 -7.27
CA VAL A 384 -6.77 21.05 -6.45
C VAL A 384 -5.95 20.15 -7.35
N ALA A 385 -4.64 20.10 -7.14
CA ALA A 385 -3.72 19.29 -7.94
C ALA A 385 -2.55 18.75 -7.11
N SER A 386 -1.75 17.87 -7.71
CA SER A 386 -0.47 17.42 -7.16
C SER A 386 0.66 17.77 -8.12
N ARG A 387 1.75 18.33 -7.60
CA ARG A 387 3.01 18.55 -8.31
C ARG A 387 4.12 18.60 -7.28
N ASP A 388 5.14 17.77 -7.43
CA ASP A 388 6.27 17.80 -6.52
C ASP A 388 7.05 19.11 -6.65
N ILE A 389 7.34 19.74 -5.51
CA ILE A 389 8.15 20.96 -5.42
C ILE A 389 9.19 20.73 -4.34
N GLU A 390 10.46 20.81 -4.74
CA GLU A 390 11.58 20.70 -3.82
C GLU A 390 11.55 21.85 -2.79
N ASN A 391 11.93 21.57 -1.55
CA ASN A 391 11.99 22.52 -0.43
C ASN A 391 10.65 23.06 0.12
N ILE A 392 9.50 22.62 -0.41
CA ILE A 392 8.18 23.00 0.13
C ILE A 392 7.39 21.72 0.47
N PRO A 393 7.59 21.12 1.66
CA PRO A 393 6.88 19.91 2.05
C PRO A 393 5.39 20.15 2.29
N GLY A 394 4.56 19.15 1.96
CA GLY A 394 3.13 19.14 2.25
C GLY A 394 2.28 19.73 1.14
N SER A 395 1.99 21.02 1.27
CA SER A 395 1.20 21.72 0.27
C SER A 395 1.61 23.17 0.13
N CYS A 396 1.20 23.78 -0.97
CA CYS A 396 1.26 25.21 -1.18
C CYS A 396 0.09 25.68 -2.05
N ILE A 397 -0.12 26.98 -2.10
CA ILE A 397 -1.08 27.59 -3.02
C ILE A 397 -0.30 28.16 -4.19
N LEU A 398 -0.53 27.68 -5.40
CA LEU A 398 0.09 28.19 -6.62
C LEU A 398 -0.87 29.13 -7.35
N LEU A 399 -0.31 30.17 -7.97
CA LEU A 399 -1.04 31.11 -8.80
C LEU A 399 -0.50 31.15 -10.22
N TYR A 400 -1.43 31.16 -11.16
CA TYR A 400 -1.15 31.47 -12.56
C TYR A 400 -1.91 32.73 -12.96
N GLU A 401 -1.15 33.73 -13.40
CA GLU A 401 -1.69 34.94 -14.01
C GLU A 401 -1.92 34.77 -15.51
N LYS A 402 -2.81 35.60 -16.05
CA LYS A 402 -3.17 35.61 -17.47
C LYS A 402 -1.91 35.69 -18.33
N LYS A 403 -1.70 34.69 -19.20
CA LYS A 403 -0.55 34.56 -20.13
C LYS A 403 0.80 34.21 -19.48
N SER A 404 0.87 33.94 -18.17
CA SER A 404 2.09 33.43 -17.55
C SER A 404 2.19 31.91 -17.67
N THR A 405 3.39 31.42 -17.97
CA THR A 405 3.73 29.99 -17.93
C THR A 405 4.28 29.56 -16.58
N GLU A 406 4.70 30.52 -15.75
CA GLU A 406 5.31 30.28 -14.45
C GLU A 406 4.31 30.49 -13.32
N ALA A 407 4.34 29.56 -12.37
CA ALA A 407 3.49 29.58 -11.19
C ALA A 407 4.21 30.29 -10.04
N ILE A 408 3.51 31.17 -9.34
CA ILE A 408 4.03 31.84 -8.15
C ILE A 408 3.47 31.13 -6.91
N CYS A 409 4.34 30.77 -5.97
CA CYS A 409 3.90 30.23 -4.68
C CYS A 409 3.37 31.36 -3.82
N PHE A 410 2.12 31.25 -3.37
CA PHE A 410 1.53 32.23 -2.47
C PHE A 410 2.17 32.13 -1.09
N THR A 411 2.70 33.26 -0.62
CA THR A 411 3.04 33.47 0.77
C THR A 411 2.11 34.54 1.32
N SER A 412 1.33 34.20 2.34
CA SER A 412 0.52 35.22 3.04
C SER A 412 1.47 36.30 3.56
N PRO A 413 1.22 37.60 3.28
CA PRO A 413 2.03 38.66 3.83
C PRO A 413 1.85 38.64 5.36
N SER A 414 2.96 38.76 6.09
CA SER A 414 2.91 38.92 7.54
C SER A 414 2.09 40.17 7.88
N LYS A 415 1.21 40.08 8.88
CA LYS A 415 0.49 41.27 9.38
C LYS A 415 1.53 42.36 9.70
N PRO A 416 1.45 43.56 9.10
CA PRO A 416 2.37 44.64 9.40
C PRO A 416 2.17 45.04 10.86
N ASP A 417 3.26 45.38 11.52
CA ASP A 417 3.19 45.94 12.87
C ASP A 417 2.35 47.22 12.87
N CYS A 418 1.71 47.51 14.01
CA CYS A 418 1.02 48.78 14.19
C CYS A 418 2.01 49.94 13.97
N PRO A 419 1.66 50.96 13.15
CA PRO A 419 2.50 52.14 13.04
C PRO A 419 2.60 52.83 14.41
N ILE A 420 3.81 53.12 14.86
CA ILE A 420 4.04 53.75 16.17
C ILE A 420 4.14 55.26 15.96
N ILE A 421 3.32 56.04 16.66
CA ILE A 421 3.40 57.51 16.62
C ILE A 421 4.73 57.94 17.27
N LYS A 422 5.57 58.65 16.51
CA LYS A 422 6.82 59.25 17.00
C LYS A 422 6.62 60.65 17.53
N ASP A 423 5.92 61.47 16.77
CA ASP A 423 5.76 62.89 17.06
C ASP A 423 4.45 63.43 16.45
N VAL A 424 3.88 64.44 17.09
CA VAL A 424 2.66 65.13 16.64
C VAL A 424 2.95 66.62 16.62
N ARG A 425 2.91 67.21 15.43
CA ARG A 425 3.14 68.63 15.19
C ARG A 425 1.90 69.27 14.58
N TYR A 426 1.88 70.59 14.49
CA TYR A 426 0.75 71.31 13.90
C TYR A 426 0.47 70.78 12.48
N ARG A 427 -0.71 70.16 12.29
CA ARG A 427 -1.15 69.52 11.03
C ARG A 427 -0.28 68.36 10.51
N GLN A 428 0.62 67.81 11.33
CA GLN A 428 1.55 66.77 10.91
C GLN A 428 1.70 65.67 11.97
N VAL A 429 1.86 64.42 11.51
CA VAL A 429 2.11 63.27 12.37
C VAL A 429 3.24 62.43 11.79
N ASP A 430 4.26 62.19 12.61
CA ASP A 430 5.36 61.29 12.26
C ASP A 430 5.06 59.88 12.78
N LEU A 431 5.06 58.91 11.87
CA LEU A 431 4.81 57.50 12.16
C LEU A 431 6.07 56.69 11.92
N LYS A 432 6.48 55.88 12.89
CA LYS A 432 7.44 54.79 12.69
C LYS A 432 6.70 53.58 12.13
N VAL A 433 7.17 53.07 11.01
CA VAL A 433 6.67 51.83 10.40
C VAL A 433 7.78 50.79 10.42
N SER A 434 7.41 49.53 10.67
CA SER A 434 8.36 48.42 10.59
C SER A 434 8.78 48.19 9.14
N PRO A 435 10.05 47.83 8.89
CA PRO A 435 10.51 47.53 7.55
C PRO A 435 9.72 46.35 6.96
N PRO A 436 9.35 46.42 5.67
CA PRO A 436 8.65 45.33 5.00
C PRO A 436 9.47 44.03 4.98
N CYS A 437 8.78 42.88 5.03
CA CYS A 437 9.37 41.57 4.72
C CYS A 437 10.00 41.60 3.30
N PRO A 438 11.08 40.85 3.00
CA PRO A 438 11.70 40.86 1.66
C PRO A 438 10.74 40.56 0.49
N ALA A 439 9.61 39.89 0.75
CA ALA A 439 8.56 39.61 -0.23
C ALA A 439 7.57 40.77 -0.46
N THR A 440 7.72 41.89 0.27
CA THR A 440 6.80 43.03 0.23
C THR A 440 7.41 44.17 -0.60
N GLU A 441 6.88 44.39 -1.81
CA GLU A 441 7.40 45.40 -2.73
C GLU A 441 7.01 46.83 -2.36
N GLU A 442 5.80 47.03 -1.83
CA GLU A 442 5.29 48.35 -1.44
C GLU A 442 4.54 48.27 -0.11
N LEU A 443 4.67 49.32 0.72
CA LEU A 443 3.88 49.54 1.94
C LEU A 443 3.07 50.83 1.76
N LYS A 444 1.77 50.81 2.07
CA LYS A 444 0.89 51.98 2.04
C LYS A 444 0.31 52.24 3.43
N ILE A 445 0.31 53.50 3.84
CA ILE A 445 -0.41 53.96 5.04
C ILE A 445 -1.77 54.47 4.59
N LEU A 446 -2.82 53.96 5.21
CA LEU A 446 -4.19 54.41 5.01
C LEU A 446 -4.63 55.19 6.25
N TYR A 447 -5.22 56.38 6.04
CA TYR A 447 -5.71 57.20 7.14
C TYR A 447 -7.04 57.86 6.79
N LYS A 448 -7.88 58.08 7.81
CA LYS A 448 -9.16 58.78 7.67
C LYS A 448 -9.55 59.49 8.94
N MET A 449 -10.37 60.53 8.85
CA MET A 449 -11.01 61.08 10.05
C MET A 449 -11.99 60.03 10.59
N LYS A 450 -12.13 59.95 11.92
CA LYS A 450 -13.03 58.96 12.55
C LYS A 450 -14.49 59.07 12.09
N LYS A 451 -14.91 60.28 11.68
CA LYS A 451 -16.24 60.58 11.14
C LYS A 451 -16.37 60.34 9.63
N GLU A 452 -15.26 60.10 8.91
CA GLU A 452 -15.24 59.84 7.48
C GLU A 452 -15.36 58.33 7.18
N LYS A 453 -15.99 58.01 6.04
CA LYS A 453 -16.11 56.64 5.54
C LYS A 453 -14.92 56.24 4.66
N GLU A 454 -14.40 57.17 3.86
CA GLU A 454 -13.33 56.89 2.89
C GLU A 454 -11.93 56.99 3.51
N TRP A 455 -11.02 56.15 3.03
CA TRP A 455 -9.62 56.13 3.44
C TRP A 455 -8.76 56.89 2.41
N ARG A 456 -7.85 57.74 2.89
CA ARG A 456 -6.76 58.33 2.09
C ARG A 456 -5.53 57.43 2.19
N SER A 457 -4.67 57.44 1.18
CA SER A 457 -3.49 56.57 1.11
C SER A 457 -2.20 57.35 0.84
N GLN A 458 -1.10 56.94 1.48
CA GLN A 458 0.25 57.42 1.20
C GLN A 458 1.20 56.23 1.07
N THR A 459 1.98 56.18 -0.01
CA THR A 459 2.96 55.12 -0.25
C THR A 459 4.25 55.38 0.53
N VAL A 460 4.84 54.31 1.08
CA VAL A 460 6.08 54.32 1.86
C VAL A 460 7.19 53.64 1.06
N SER A 461 8.32 54.30 0.92
CA SER A 461 9.49 53.72 0.25
C SER A 461 10.15 52.64 1.12
N GLN A 462 10.67 51.57 0.51
CA GLN A 462 11.33 50.44 1.18
C GLN A 462 12.51 50.83 2.10
N LYS A 463 13.11 52.01 1.90
CA LYS A 463 14.24 52.51 2.70
C LYS A 463 13.84 53.42 3.86
N GLN A 464 12.54 53.70 4.02
CA GLN A 464 12.05 54.65 5.02
C GLN A 464 11.39 53.93 6.20
N ASN A 465 11.96 54.11 7.40
CA ASN A 465 11.40 53.60 8.66
C ASN A 465 10.51 54.64 9.36
N THR A 466 10.27 55.79 8.74
CA THR A 466 9.45 56.88 9.29
C THR A 466 8.73 57.60 8.16
N VAL A 467 7.44 57.88 8.35
CA VAL A 467 6.55 58.50 7.38
C VAL A 467 5.83 59.67 8.04
N THR A 468 5.85 60.82 7.40
CA THR A 468 5.13 62.02 7.87
C THR A 468 3.82 62.15 7.11
N LEU A 469 2.70 62.12 7.84
CA LEU A 469 1.39 62.52 7.33
C LEU A 469 1.28 64.05 7.42
N THR A 470 0.96 64.71 6.31
CA THR A 470 0.79 66.18 6.25
C THR A 470 -0.67 66.56 6.02
N ASP A 471 -0.97 67.85 6.16
CA ASP A 471 -2.27 68.45 5.88
C ASP A 471 -3.43 67.88 6.70
N LEU A 472 -3.13 67.46 7.94
CA LEU A 472 -4.14 66.99 8.88
C LEU A 472 -4.89 68.19 9.47
N ARG A 473 -6.22 68.08 9.58
CA ARG A 473 -7.04 69.06 10.29
C ARG A 473 -6.69 69.04 11.80
N PRO A 474 -6.38 70.21 12.40
CA PRO A 474 -6.18 70.32 13.85
C PRO A 474 -7.40 69.82 14.63
N ASP A 475 -7.19 69.40 15.87
CA ASP A 475 -8.23 68.96 16.80
C ASP A 475 -9.13 67.82 16.31
N THR A 476 -8.69 67.06 15.30
CA THR A 476 -9.47 65.99 14.68
C THR A 476 -8.87 64.63 14.99
N GLU A 477 -9.72 63.65 15.34
CA GLU A 477 -9.32 62.25 15.53
C GLU A 477 -9.23 61.52 14.18
N TYR A 478 -8.11 60.83 13.96
CA TYR A 478 -7.83 59.99 12.80
C TYR A 478 -7.67 58.53 13.19
N SER A 479 -8.16 57.65 12.32
CA SER A 479 -7.81 56.24 12.26
C SER A 479 -6.68 56.06 11.24
N ILE A 480 -5.62 55.36 11.59
CA ILE A 480 -4.47 55.08 10.72
C ILE A 480 -4.22 53.58 10.69
N LYS A 481 -4.04 52.99 9.51
CA LYS A 481 -3.68 51.58 9.32
C LYS A 481 -2.59 51.38 8.26
N CYS A 482 -1.70 50.42 8.48
CA CYS A 482 -0.72 49.98 7.48
C CYS A 482 -1.34 48.92 6.56
N PHE A 483 -0.95 48.94 5.29
CA PHE A 483 -1.43 48.05 4.23
C PHE A 483 -0.28 47.66 3.30
N ILE A 484 -0.17 46.37 2.98
CA ILE A 484 0.83 45.85 2.04
C ILE A 484 0.12 45.43 0.75
N PRO A 485 0.24 46.17 -0.37
CA PRO A 485 -0.13 45.67 -1.69
C PRO A 485 0.83 44.53 -2.13
N LEU A 486 0.28 43.42 -2.59
CA LEU A 486 1.04 42.33 -3.23
C LEU A 486 1.12 42.55 -4.75
N HIS A 487 2.15 41.95 -5.38
CA HIS A 487 2.52 42.07 -6.80
C HIS A 487 1.39 41.77 -7.80
N SER A 488 0.37 40.98 -7.43
CA SER A 488 -0.76 40.72 -8.32
C SER A 488 -1.97 41.61 -8.02
N HIS A 489 -2.59 42.13 -9.08
CA HIS A 489 -3.88 42.85 -9.01
C HIS A 489 -4.98 42.02 -8.34
N ILE A 490 -4.88 40.68 -8.37
CA ILE A 490 -5.76 39.78 -7.63
C ILE A 490 -5.61 40.08 -6.13
N PHE A 491 -4.39 40.00 -5.59
CA PHE A 491 -4.16 40.10 -4.14
C PHE A 491 -4.36 41.49 -3.54
N SER A 492 -4.25 42.56 -4.33
CA SER A 492 -4.62 43.91 -3.86
C SER A 492 -6.04 43.97 -3.29
N PHE A 493 -6.96 43.14 -3.80
CA PHE A 493 -8.35 43.08 -3.33
C PHE A 493 -8.49 42.13 -2.12
N TYR A 494 -7.82 40.98 -2.13
CA TYR A 494 -7.92 39.96 -1.07
C TYR A 494 -7.18 40.35 0.22
N CYS A 495 -6.06 41.09 0.16
CA CYS A 495 -5.27 41.44 1.34
C CYS A 495 -5.80 42.62 2.16
N GLN A 496 -6.82 43.36 1.69
CA GLN A 496 -7.46 44.42 2.49
C GLN A 496 -8.01 43.89 3.83
N THR A 497 -8.27 42.59 3.92
CA THR A 497 -8.87 41.89 5.06
C THR A 497 -7.87 41.21 6.00
N PHE A 498 -6.61 40.97 5.61
CA PHE A 498 -5.70 40.08 6.36
C PHE A 498 -4.71 40.81 7.28
N ALA A 499 -4.48 42.10 7.07
CA ALA A 499 -3.28 42.74 7.57
C ALA A 499 -3.46 44.24 7.81
N ALA A 500 -4.41 44.61 8.68
CA ALA A 500 -4.57 45.97 9.16
C ALA A 500 -4.23 46.05 10.66
N ALA A 501 -3.44 47.04 11.01
CA ALA A 501 -3.03 47.35 12.37
C ALA A 501 -3.40 48.82 12.60
N GLU A 502 -4.41 49.08 13.43
CA GLU A 502 -5.06 50.40 13.54
C GLU A 502 -4.60 51.16 14.78
N VAL A 503 -4.26 52.43 14.61
CA VAL A 503 -3.90 53.36 15.69
C VAL A 503 -4.75 54.62 15.59
N PHE A 504 -5.20 55.14 16.73
CA PHE A 504 -5.99 56.35 16.85
C PHE A 504 -5.13 57.52 17.32
N ILE A 505 -5.29 58.67 16.69
CA ILE A 505 -4.55 59.89 17.03
C ILE A 505 -5.42 61.12 16.88
N ARG A 506 -5.23 62.11 17.76
CA ARG A 506 -5.76 63.45 17.60
C ARG A 506 -4.64 64.38 17.09
N ALA A 507 -4.84 65.00 15.93
CA ALA A 507 -3.87 65.94 15.36
C ALA A 507 -3.90 67.27 16.14
N LEU A 508 -2.72 67.89 16.33
CA LEU A 508 -2.54 69.20 16.96
C LEU A 508 -2.68 70.36 15.96
#